data_AF-A0A084EP88-F1
#
_entry.id   AF-A0A084EP88-F1
#
_cell.length_a   1.000
_cell.length_b   1.000
_cell.length_c   1.000
_cell.angle_alpha   90.00
_cell.angle_beta   90.00
_cell.angle_gamma   90.00
#
_symmetry.space_group_name_H-M   'P 1'
#
loop_
_entity.id
_entity.type
_entity.pdbx_description
1 polymer ?
#
loop_
_entity_poly.entity_id
_entity_poly.type
_entity_poly.pdbx_seq_one_letter_code
_entity_poly.pdbx_strand_id
1 'polypeptide(L)' 'MDGNSLKQKVNSIGYNKEELLEVKTILENSIKVRKSEKTKFRGRLDSGHKERIRIEQDSLDKE' A
#
# COMPACT_ATOMS: atom_id res chain seq x y z
N MET A 1 -4.30 -0.73 -12.67
CA MET A 1 -3.55 0.44 -12.16
C MET A 1 -2.10 0.01 -12.05
N ASP A 2 -1.33 0.32 -13.07
CA ASP A 2 0.08 -0.02 -13.16
C ASP A 2 0.88 0.76 -12.12
N GLY A 3 1.82 0.09 -11.42
CA GLY A 3 2.65 0.69 -10.38
C GLY A 3 3.45 1.93 -10.83
N ASN A 4 3.55 2.14 -12.14
CA ASN A 4 4.14 3.33 -12.73
C ASN A 4 3.35 4.62 -12.41
N SER A 5 2.02 4.54 -12.25
CA SER A 5 1.17 5.69 -11.95
C SER A 5 1.32 6.18 -10.51
N LEU A 6 1.57 5.26 -9.56
CA LEU A 6 1.86 5.61 -8.16
C LEU A 6 3.22 6.30 -8.04
N LYS A 7 4.22 5.78 -8.74
CA LYS A 7 5.58 6.32 -8.75
C LYS A 7 5.64 7.75 -9.31
N GLN A 8 4.88 8.02 -10.36
CA GLN A 8 4.76 9.38 -10.91
C GLN A 8 4.03 10.33 -9.96
N LYS A 9 2.99 9.87 -9.25
CA LYS A 9 2.32 10.68 -8.23
C LYS A 9 3.25 11.07 -7.09
N VAL A 10 3.99 10.12 -6.52
CA VAL A 10 4.94 10.39 -5.42
C VAL A 10 6.02 11.39 -5.85
N ASN A 11 6.57 11.23 -7.06
CA ASN A 11 7.58 12.16 -7.58
C ASN A 11 7.00 13.55 -7.95
N SER A 12 5.71 13.64 -8.27
CA SER A 12 5.04 14.89 -8.65
C SER A 12 4.65 15.77 -7.45
N ILE A 13 4.61 15.22 -6.24
CA ILE A 13 4.16 15.92 -5.02
C ILE A 13 5.27 16.81 -4.42
N GLY A 14 6.55 16.55 -4.73
CA GLY A 14 7.66 17.20 -4.02
C GLY A 14 7.68 16.84 -2.52
N TYR A 15 8.49 17.54 -1.71
CA TYR A 15 8.57 17.35 -0.25
C TYR A 15 7.35 17.94 0.51
N ASN A 16 6.13 17.78 0.00
CA ASN A 16 4.95 18.12 0.78
C ASN A 16 4.72 17.03 1.84
N LYS A 17 5.29 17.25 3.03
CA LYS A 17 5.29 16.31 4.15
C LYS A 17 3.88 15.83 4.52
N GLU A 18 2.87 16.69 4.41
CA GLU A 18 1.48 16.33 4.72
C GLU A 18 0.91 15.33 3.71
N GLU A 19 1.13 15.54 2.41
CA GLU A 19 0.69 14.61 1.37
C GLU A 19 1.44 13.27 1.45
N LEU A 20 2.73 13.29 1.78
CA LEU A 20 3.50 12.06 2.02
C LEU A 20 2.99 11.28 3.24
N LEU A 21 2.65 11.98 4.34
CA LEU A 21 2.05 11.36 5.53
C LEU A 21 0.66 10.81 5.25
N GLU A 22 -0.14 11.49 4.43
CA GLU A 22 -1.47 11.01 4.02
C GLU A 22 -1.34 9.74 3.17
N VAL A 23 -0.45 9.74 2.18
CA VAL A 23 -0.18 8.56 1.34
C VAL A 23 0.32 7.38 2.19
N LYS A 24 1.23 7.63 3.13
CA LYS A 24 1.70 6.62 4.10
C LYS A 24 0.54 6.04 4.92
N THR A 25 -0.30 6.89 5.47
CA THR A 25 -1.47 6.49 6.28
C THR A 25 -2.45 5.64 5.46
N ILE A 26 -2.68 6.00 4.19
CA ILE A 26 -3.54 5.23 3.28
C ILE A 26 -2.97 3.84 3.02
N LEU A 27 -1.66 3.74 2.75
CA LEU A 27 -0.98 2.46 2.49
C LEU A 27 -1.02 1.55 3.73
N GLU A 28 -0.69 2.08 4.91
CA GLU A 28 -0.75 1.34 6.18
C GLU A 28 -2.15 0.83 6.49
N ASN A 29 -3.18 1.67 6.30
CA ASN A 29 -4.57 1.26 6.47
C ASN A 29 -5.00 0.20 5.46
N SER A 30 -4.59 0.30 4.19
CA SER A 30 -4.90 -0.70 3.17
C SER A 30 -4.32 -2.07 3.54
N ILE A 31 -3.04 -2.11 3.94
CA ILE A 31 -2.38 -3.34 4.39
C ILE A 31 -3.09 -3.94 5.60
N LYS A 32 -3.46 -3.11 6.58
CA LYS A 32 -4.18 -3.55 7.79
C LYS A 32 -5.53 -4.17 7.46
N VAL A 33 -6.32 -3.51 6.62
CA VAL A 33 -7.62 -4.03 6.15
C VAL A 33 -7.42 -5.35 5.43
N ARG A 34 -6.52 -5.43 4.45
CA ARG A 34 -6.25 -6.68 3.71
C ARG A 34 -5.79 -7.81 4.61
N LYS A 35 -4.91 -7.55 5.59
CA LYS A 35 -4.47 -8.56 6.57
C LYS A 35 -5.65 -9.04 7.43
N SER A 36 -6.59 -8.15 7.79
CA SER A 36 -7.78 -8.51 8.56
C SER A 36 -8.75 -9.41 7.77
N GLU A 37 -8.82 -9.24 6.45
CA GLU A 37 -9.66 -10.06 5.56
C GLU A 37 -9.21 -11.53 5.47
N LYS A 38 -8.01 -11.86 5.95
CA LYS A 38 -7.56 -13.24 6.19
C LYS A 38 -8.60 -14.08 6.95
N THR A 39 -9.34 -13.46 7.87
CA THR A 39 -10.44 -14.11 8.62
C THR A 39 -11.60 -14.53 7.72
N LYS A 40 -11.94 -13.74 6.69
CA LYS A 40 -12.98 -14.06 5.71
C LYS A 40 -12.58 -15.22 4.79
N PHE A 41 -11.28 -15.42 4.57
CA PHE A 41 -10.73 -16.46 3.68
C PHE A 41 -10.19 -17.70 4.43
N ARG A 42 -10.91 -18.19 5.44
CA ARG A 42 -10.53 -19.39 6.23
C ARG A 42 -9.09 -19.34 6.79
N GLY A 43 -8.61 -18.15 7.15
CA GLY A 43 -7.27 -17.98 7.71
C GLY A 43 -6.15 -17.94 6.68
N ARG A 44 -6.43 -17.87 5.37
CA ARG A 44 -5.41 -17.70 4.32
C ARG A 44 -5.75 -16.51 3.44
N LEU A 45 -4.80 -15.59 3.28
CA LEU A 45 -4.88 -14.58 2.23
C LEU A 45 -4.71 -15.28 0.87
N ASP A 46 -5.55 -14.94 -0.10
CA ASP A 46 -5.32 -15.33 -1.50
C ASP A 46 -4.07 -14.62 -2.07
N SER A 47 -3.64 -15.10 -3.23
CA SER A 47 -2.47 -14.56 -3.94
C SER A 47 -2.58 -13.08 -4.23
N GLY A 48 -3.77 -12.59 -4.61
CA GLY A 48 -4.01 -11.18 -4.91
C GLY A 48 -3.83 -10.28 -3.69
N HIS A 49 -4.34 -10.71 -2.52
CA HIS A 49 -4.12 -9.96 -1.27
C HIS A 49 -2.64 -9.94 -0.87
N LYS A 50 -1.94 -11.07 -1.00
CA LYS A 50 -0.50 -11.15 -0.68
C LYS A 50 0.33 -10.26 -1.59
N GLU A 51 0.07 -10.31 -2.89
CA GLU A 51 0.79 -9.52 -3.89
C GLU A 51 0.58 -8.03 -3.68
N ARG A 52 -0.65 -7.62 -3.34
CA ARG A 52 -0.94 -6.20 -3.10
C ARG A 52 -0.35 -5.67 -1.80
N ILE A 53 -0.37 -6.47 -0.72
CA ILE A 53 0.36 -6.14 0.52
C ILE A 53 1.85 -5.97 0.24
N ARG A 54 2.45 -6.85 -0.59
CA ARG A 54 3.87 -6.73 -0.95
C ARG A 54 4.17 -5.42 -1.67
N ILE A 55 3.37 -5.05 -2.68
CA ILE A 55 3.56 -3.79 -3.43
C ILE A 55 3.41 -2.57 -2.52
N GLU A 56 2.39 -2.56 -1.67
CA GLU A 56 2.12 -1.47 -0.72
C GLU A 56 3.25 -1.36 0.32
N GLN A 57 3.77 -2.49 0.82
CA GLN A 57 4.89 -2.53 1.77
C GLN A 57 6.22 -2.12 1.12
N ASP A 58 6.51 -2.60 -0.10
CA ASP A 58 7.72 -2.21 -0.86
C ASP A 58 7.74 -0.69 -1.16
N SER A 59 6.56 -0.03 -1.17
CA SER A 59 6.42 1.42 -1.33
C SER A 59 6.65 2.19 -0.03
N LEU A 60 6.46 1.54 1.14
CA LEU A 60 6.75 2.10 2.46
C LEU A 60 8.21 1.88 2.86
N ASP A 61 8.79 0.72 2.53
CA ASP A 61 10.13 0.33 2.95
C ASP A 61 11.26 1.02 2.15
N LYS A 62 10.92 1.78 1.10
CA LYS A 62 11.88 2.53 0.26
C LYS A 62 12.14 3.97 0.74
N GLU A 63 11.75 4.33 1.96
CA GLU A 63 12.23 5.54 2.66
C GLU A 63 13.68 5.38 3.17
#